data_AF-A0A3E0WI19-F1
#
_entry.id   AF-A0A3E0WI19-F1
#
_cell.length_a   1.000
_cell.length_b   1.000
_cell.length_c   1.000
_cell.angle_alpha   90.00
_cell.angle_beta   90.00
_cell.angle_gamma   90.00
#
_symmetry.space_group_name_H-M   'P 1'
#
loop_
_entity.id
_entity.type
_entity.pdbx_description
1 polymer ?
#
loop_
_entity_poly.entity_id
_entity_poly.type
_entity_poly.pdbx_seq_one_letter_code
_entity_poly.pdbx_strand_id
1 'polypeptide(L)'
;MMISTFNKRQLQAYAAICLWTFCHHLGIKNDSITKLFEHLMAMLTTNSLPDWERNGAVLDITGRGDPLPVDVEKEIPQEHFEVFNSLLENCVEVGIVDMYGDSTEQPIKFLEKCLNALERSGIEPPGVENLSQYRVGNDPWGEAISEFELDEILKAYGIKEGKRN
;
A
#
# COMPACT_ATOMS: atom_id res chain seq x y z
N MET A 1 -7.43 -11.54 -13.78
CA MET A 1 -7.10 -10.88 -12.51
C MET A 1 -8.41 -10.62 -11.75
N MET A 2 -8.61 -11.18 -10.56
CA MET A 2 -9.83 -10.96 -9.76
C MET A 2 -9.59 -9.93 -8.65
N ILE A 3 -9.07 -8.75 -8.99
CA ILE A 3 -9.03 -7.58 -8.07
C ILE A 3 -10.46 -7.07 -7.80
N SER A 4 -11.40 -7.33 -8.72
CA SER A 4 -12.79 -6.89 -8.67
C SER A 4 -13.59 -7.41 -7.46
N THR A 5 -13.04 -8.34 -6.67
CA THR A 5 -13.69 -8.88 -5.47
C THR A 5 -13.14 -8.32 -4.17
N PHE A 6 -12.08 -7.50 -4.21
CA PHE A 6 -11.45 -6.91 -3.04
C PHE A 6 -12.35 -5.85 -2.39
N ASN A 7 -12.37 -5.85 -1.05
CA ASN A 7 -12.87 -4.72 -0.26
C ASN A 7 -11.81 -3.60 -0.21
N LYS A 8 -12.17 -2.42 0.31
CA LYS A 8 -11.27 -1.25 0.36
C LYS A 8 -10.00 -1.49 1.18
N ARG A 9 -10.05 -2.28 2.25
CA ARG A 9 -8.86 -2.67 3.03
C ARG A 9 -7.89 -3.50 2.18
N GLN A 10 -8.41 -4.47 1.43
CA GLN A 10 -7.62 -5.31 0.52
C GLN A 10 -7.06 -4.51 -0.65
N LEU A 11 -7.82 -3.56 -1.21
CA LEU A 11 -7.32 -2.66 -2.26
C LEU A 11 -6.11 -1.85 -1.74
N GLN A 12 -6.23 -1.24 -0.55
CA GLN A 12 -5.14 -0.47 0.06
C GLN A 12 -3.90 -1.34 0.33
N ALA A 13 -4.08 -2.52 0.90
CA ALA A 13 -2.97 -3.44 1.16
C ALA A 13 -2.29 -3.88 -0.14
N TYR A 14 -3.05 -4.19 -1.17
CA TYR A 14 -2.50 -4.60 -2.46
C TYR A 14 -1.72 -3.47 -3.15
N ALA A 15 -2.21 -2.22 -3.06
CA ALA A 15 -1.45 -1.06 -3.52
C ALA A 15 -0.12 -0.90 -2.76
N ALA A 16 -0.13 -1.12 -1.43
CA ALA A 16 1.09 -1.08 -0.61
C ALA A 16 2.09 -2.17 -1.03
N ILE A 17 1.62 -3.38 -1.33
CA ILE A 17 2.46 -4.46 -1.85
C ILE A 17 3.02 -4.12 -3.23
N CYS A 18 2.29 -3.38 -4.08
CA CYS A 18 2.84 -2.87 -5.34
C CYS A 18 4.01 -1.90 -5.10
N LEU A 19 3.86 -0.92 -4.18
CA LEU A 19 4.94 -0.02 -3.79
C LEU A 19 6.15 -0.79 -3.23
N TRP A 20 5.91 -1.77 -2.36
CA TRP A 20 6.97 -2.62 -1.82
C TRP A 20 7.70 -3.41 -2.91
N THR A 21 6.96 -4.00 -3.84
CA THR A 21 7.49 -4.77 -4.97
C THR A 21 8.37 -3.90 -5.84
N PHE A 22 7.93 -2.68 -6.14
CA PHE A 22 8.71 -1.68 -6.88
C PHE A 22 10.03 -1.37 -6.19
N CYS A 23 9.97 -1.01 -4.90
CA CYS A 23 11.16 -0.65 -4.13
C CYS A 23 12.15 -1.82 -4.04
N HIS A 24 11.64 -3.02 -3.75
CA HIS A 24 12.46 -4.21 -3.63
C HIS A 24 13.13 -4.59 -4.97
N HIS A 25 12.40 -4.49 -6.08
CA HIS A 25 12.93 -4.78 -7.42
C HIS A 25 14.09 -3.83 -7.78
N LEU A 26 13.98 -2.55 -7.44
CA LEU A 26 15.02 -1.55 -7.69
C LEU A 26 16.10 -1.50 -6.60
N GLY A 27 15.99 -2.32 -5.55
CA GLY A 27 16.95 -2.35 -4.45
C GLY A 27 16.92 -1.12 -3.54
N ILE A 28 15.83 -0.35 -3.55
CA ILE A 28 15.60 0.81 -2.68
C ILE A 28 15.36 0.31 -1.26
N LYS A 29 16.09 0.86 -0.27
CA LYS A 29 16.11 0.35 1.11
C LYS A 29 16.15 1.51 2.10
N ASN A 30 15.00 2.12 2.30
CA ASN A 30 14.84 3.24 3.21
C ASN A 30 13.86 2.91 4.35
N ASP A 31 14.20 3.31 5.58
CA ASP A 31 13.38 3.08 6.76
C ASP A 31 12.03 3.81 6.69
N SER A 32 11.99 5.02 6.09
CA SER A 32 10.76 5.79 5.93
C SER A 32 9.79 5.13 4.96
N ILE A 33 10.29 4.52 3.89
CA ILE A 33 9.48 3.71 2.96
C ILE A 33 8.95 2.46 3.67
N THR A 34 9.78 1.82 4.50
CA THR A 34 9.38 0.65 5.28
C THR A 34 8.26 1.00 6.27
N LYS A 35 8.40 2.09 7.02
CA LYS A 35 7.36 2.58 7.95
C LYS A 35 6.05 2.92 7.23
N LEU A 36 6.13 3.56 6.07
CA LEU A 36 4.94 3.84 5.26
C LEU A 36 4.28 2.54 4.82
N PHE A 37 5.04 1.59 4.27
CA PHE A 37 4.52 0.30 3.88
C PHE A 37 3.81 -0.42 5.05
N GLU A 38 4.45 -0.50 6.21
CA GLU A 38 3.87 -1.11 7.42
C GLU A 38 2.57 -0.41 7.84
N HIS A 39 2.56 0.93 7.81
CA HIS A 39 1.38 1.73 8.09
C HIS A 39 0.23 1.41 7.11
N LEU A 40 0.51 1.34 5.81
CA LEU A 40 -0.51 1.03 4.81
C LEU A 40 -1.05 -0.39 4.97
N MET A 41 -0.21 -1.36 5.34
CA MET A 41 -0.64 -2.72 5.64
C MET A 41 -1.49 -2.81 6.92
N ALA A 42 -1.26 -1.94 7.90
CA ALA A 42 -2.09 -1.86 9.11
C ALA A 42 -3.56 -1.48 8.82
N MET A 43 -3.88 -1.06 7.59
CA MET A 43 -5.27 -0.96 7.13
C MET A 43 -6.03 -2.29 7.24
N LEU A 44 -5.34 -3.43 7.18
CA LEU A 44 -6.01 -4.73 7.31
C LEU A 44 -6.47 -5.02 8.75
N THR A 45 -5.78 -4.50 9.78
CA THR A 45 -6.06 -4.85 11.19
C THR A 45 -6.68 -3.70 11.99
N THR A 46 -6.67 -2.46 11.47
CA THR A 46 -7.22 -1.32 12.21
C THR A 46 -8.73 -1.40 12.43
N ASN A 47 -9.16 -1.12 13.67
CA ASN A 47 -10.58 -0.95 14.01
C ASN A 47 -11.06 0.50 13.91
N SER A 48 -10.15 1.45 13.66
CA SER A 48 -10.44 2.89 13.59
C SER A 48 -9.76 3.49 12.36
N LEU A 49 -10.53 3.72 11.30
CA LEU A 49 -10.05 4.40 10.09
C LEU A 49 -9.54 5.82 10.37
N PRO A 50 -10.21 6.64 11.21
CA PRO A 50 -9.69 7.98 11.54
C PRO A 50 -8.35 7.95 12.29
N ASP A 51 -8.14 6.99 13.21
CA ASP A 51 -6.85 6.87 13.89
C ASP A 51 -5.76 6.35 12.96
N TRP A 52 -6.11 5.41 12.05
CA TRP A 52 -5.21 5.00 10.98
C TRP A 52 -4.77 6.20 10.15
N GLU A 53 -5.71 7.02 9.66
CA GLU A 53 -5.38 8.20 8.86
C GLU A 53 -4.46 9.18 9.61
N ARG A 54 -4.78 9.47 10.88
CA ARG A 54 -3.99 10.37 11.71
C ARG A 54 -2.56 9.87 11.88
N ASN A 55 -2.37 8.57 12.08
CA ASN A 55 -1.06 7.97 12.23
C ASN A 55 -0.24 8.02 10.93
N GLY A 56 -0.89 7.91 9.77
CA GLY A 56 -0.23 8.06 8.47
C GLY A 56 0.23 9.49 8.19
N ALA A 57 -0.53 10.49 8.66
CA ALA A 57 -0.23 11.90 8.43
C ALA A 57 1.03 12.42 9.17
N VAL A 58 1.57 11.65 10.12
CA VAL A 58 2.77 12.04 10.89
C VAL A 58 4.03 11.26 10.50
N LEU A 59 3.97 10.48 9.42
CA LEU A 59 5.13 9.75 8.88
C LEU A 59 6.07 10.70 8.12
N ASP A 60 7.34 10.30 8.04
CA ASP A 60 8.38 11.04 7.29
C ASP A 60 8.06 11.11 5.77
N ILE A 61 7.35 10.09 5.26
CA ILE A 61 6.78 10.06 3.91
C ILE A 61 5.28 9.85 4.05
N THR A 62 4.49 10.82 3.60
CA THR A 62 3.01 10.75 3.68
C THR A 62 2.39 10.21 2.40
N GLY A 63 3.07 10.36 1.26
CA GLY A 63 2.52 10.09 -0.08
C GLY A 63 1.36 11.03 -0.47
N ARG A 64 1.23 12.20 0.16
CA ARG A 64 0.15 13.16 -0.09
C ARG A 64 0.61 14.39 -0.89
N GLY A 65 1.62 14.21 -1.74
CA GLY A 65 2.24 15.27 -2.53
C GLY A 65 3.27 16.12 -1.78
N ASP A 66 3.60 15.77 -0.54
CA ASP A 66 4.70 16.38 0.20
C ASP A 66 6.05 16.01 -0.44
N PRO A 67 7.05 16.91 -0.44
CA PRO A 67 8.40 16.57 -0.90
C PRO A 67 8.99 15.38 -0.14
N LEU A 68 9.68 14.50 -0.84
CA LEU A 68 10.40 13.40 -0.20
C LEU A 68 11.53 13.94 0.69
N PRO A 69 11.81 13.27 1.82
CA PRO A 69 13.05 13.48 2.55
C PRO A 69 14.27 13.29 1.63
N VAL A 70 15.31 14.11 1.83
CA VAL A 70 16.51 14.14 0.96
C VAL A 70 17.25 12.80 0.94
N ASP A 71 17.23 12.06 2.04
CA ASP A 71 17.80 10.72 2.13
C ASP A 71 17.02 9.71 1.27
N VAL A 72 15.69 9.80 1.26
CA VAL A 72 14.82 8.97 0.42
C VAL A 72 15.02 9.29 -1.06
N GLU A 73 15.03 10.58 -1.42
CA GLU A 73 15.21 11.04 -2.79
C GLU A 73 16.52 10.51 -3.40
N LYS A 74 17.60 10.44 -2.61
CA LYS A 74 18.90 9.92 -3.06
C LYS A 74 18.95 8.42 -3.32
N GLU A 75 18.04 7.65 -2.72
CA GLU A 75 17.97 6.20 -2.93
C GLU A 75 17.22 5.82 -4.21
N ILE A 76 16.42 6.74 -4.76
CA ILE A 76 15.60 6.47 -5.94
C ILE A 76 16.41 6.78 -7.20
N PRO A 77 16.58 5.82 -8.13
CA PRO A 77 17.21 6.10 -9.41
C PRO A 77 16.49 7.23 -10.16
N GLN A 78 17.23 8.17 -10.74
CA GLN A 78 16.67 9.37 -11.33
C GLN A 78 15.66 9.06 -12.45
N GLU A 79 15.91 8.02 -13.24
CA GLU A 79 15.05 7.52 -14.30
C GLU A 79 13.71 6.95 -13.79
N HIS A 80 13.64 6.56 -12.52
CA HIS A 80 12.48 5.99 -11.86
C HIS A 80 11.76 6.98 -10.92
N PHE A 81 12.31 8.17 -10.71
CA PHE A 81 11.82 9.12 -9.71
C PHE A 81 10.36 9.56 -9.94
N GLU A 82 10.00 9.89 -11.18
CA GLU A 82 8.63 10.27 -11.53
C GLU A 82 7.64 9.11 -11.31
N VAL A 83 8.04 7.90 -11.70
CA VAL A 83 7.23 6.69 -11.54
C VAL A 83 7.06 6.36 -10.06
N PHE A 84 8.12 6.50 -9.27
CA PHE A 84 8.08 6.30 -7.82
C PHE A 84 7.11 7.26 -7.15
N ASN A 85 7.21 8.57 -7.42
CA ASN A 85 6.31 9.56 -6.81
C ASN A 85 4.85 9.30 -7.19
N SER A 86 4.61 8.99 -8.47
CA SER A 86 3.26 8.63 -8.92
C SER A 86 2.75 7.37 -8.21
N LEU A 87 3.56 6.31 -8.11
CA LEU A 87 3.18 5.09 -7.40
C LEU A 87 2.89 5.35 -5.93
N LEU A 88 3.75 6.13 -5.27
CA LEU A 88 3.61 6.52 -3.87
C LEU A 88 2.29 7.25 -3.62
N GLU A 89 1.98 8.29 -4.41
CA GLU A 89 0.75 9.07 -4.28
C GLU A 89 -0.49 8.21 -4.52
N ASN A 90 -0.52 7.48 -5.64
CA ASN A 90 -1.68 6.67 -5.97
C ASN A 90 -1.88 5.54 -4.95
N CYS A 91 -0.82 4.97 -4.38
CA CYS A 91 -0.91 3.92 -3.38
C CYS A 91 -1.60 4.37 -2.09
N VAL A 92 -1.35 5.60 -1.65
CA VAL A 92 -1.92 6.16 -0.42
C VAL A 92 -3.37 6.59 -0.64
N GLU A 93 -3.70 7.12 -1.82
CA GLU A 93 -5.06 7.56 -2.17
C GLU A 93 -6.09 6.42 -2.21
N VAL A 94 -5.67 5.17 -2.47
CA VAL A 94 -6.58 4.00 -2.53
C VAL A 94 -7.42 3.86 -1.26
N GLY A 95 -6.82 4.02 -0.09
CA GLY A 95 -7.47 3.89 1.22
C GLY A 95 -8.00 5.22 1.78
N ILE A 96 -7.71 6.36 1.15
CA ILE A 96 -8.15 7.67 1.65
C ILE A 96 -9.36 8.19 0.90
N VAL A 97 -9.39 8.06 -0.43
CA VAL A 97 -10.33 8.79 -1.29
C VAL A 97 -11.80 8.64 -0.90
N ASP A 98 -12.18 7.46 -0.38
CA ASP A 98 -13.54 7.15 0.03
C ASP A 98 -13.68 6.91 1.55
N MET A 99 -12.67 7.25 2.36
CA MET A 99 -12.66 6.94 3.80
C MET A 99 -13.85 7.54 4.55
N TYR A 100 -14.30 8.72 4.14
CA TYR A 100 -15.31 9.51 4.85
C TYR A 100 -16.75 9.26 4.39
N GLY A 101 -17.04 8.04 3.89
CA GLY A 101 -18.41 7.56 3.66
C GLY A 101 -18.83 7.47 2.19
N ASP A 102 -17.95 7.87 1.27
CA ASP A 102 -18.18 7.66 -0.15
C ASP A 102 -18.00 6.18 -0.54
N SER A 103 -18.60 5.76 -1.65
CA SER A 103 -18.42 4.43 -2.23
C SER A 103 -18.38 4.56 -3.75
N THR A 104 -17.19 4.88 -4.25
CA THR A 104 -16.93 5.18 -5.65
C THR A 104 -16.00 4.15 -6.28
N GLU A 105 -15.72 4.30 -7.57
CA GLU A 105 -14.70 3.53 -8.28
C GLU A 105 -13.28 4.12 -8.13
N GLN A 106 -13.11 5.22 -7.40
CA GLN A 106 -11.81 5.90 -7.28
C GLN A 106 -10.71 5.02 -6.68
N PRO A 107 -10.95 4.22 -5.61
CA PRO A 107 -9.92 3.32 -5.09
C PRO A 107 -9.36 2.36 -6.15
N ILE A 108 -10.24 1.85 -7.03
CA ILE A 108 -9.85 0.96 -8.13
C ILE A 108 -9.01 1.72 -9.17
N LYS A 109 -9.43 2.94 -9.55
CA LYS A 109 -8.68 3.78 -10.51
C LYS A 109 -7.28 4.13 -10.00
N PHE A 110 -7.13 4.39 -8.70
CA PHE A 110 -5.82 4.60 -8.09
C PHE A 110 -4.97 3.33 -8.10
N LEU A 111 -5.57 2.17 -7.80
CA LEU A 111 -4.87 0.90 -7.88
C LEU A 111 -4.44 0.56 -9.32
N GLU A 112 -5.27 0.82 -10.33
CA GLU A 112 -4.92 0.65 -11.74
C GLU A 112 -3.68 1.49 -12.10
N LYS A 113 -3.58 2.71 -11.59
CA LYS A 113 -2.37 3.53 -11.79
C LYS A 113 -1.14 2.92 -11.12
N CYS A 114 -1.28 2.28 -9.95
CA CYS A 114 -0.17 1.57 -9.29
C CYS A 114 0.32 0.39 -10.16
N LEU A 115 -0.61 -0.39 -10.70
CA LEU A 115 -0.28 -1.50 -11.60
C LEU A 115 0.40 -1.02 -12.89
N ASN A 116 -0.11 0.05 -13.48
CA ASN A 116 0.50 0.66 -14.66
C ASN A 116 1.92 1.18 -14.38
N ALA A 117 2.20 1.66 -13.15
CA ALA A 117 3.54 2.08 -12.75
C ALA A 117 4.53 0.90 -12.69
N LEU A 118 4.10 -0.26 -12.18
CA LEU A 118 4.89 -1.50 -12.21
C LEU A 118 5.16 -1.95 -13.64
N GLU A 119 4.11 -2.01 -14.47
CA GLU A 119 4.22 -2.43 -15.87
C GLU A 119 5.20 -1.54 -16.66
N ARG A 120 5.07 -0.21 -16.53
CA ARG A 120 6.00 0.77 -17.15
C ARG A 120 7.45 0.58 -16.73
N SER A 121 7.68 -0.05 -15.59
CA SER A 121 9.01 -0.32 -15.04
C SER A 121 9.49 -1.74 -15.34
N GLY A 122 8.74 -2.52 -16.11
CA GLY A 122 9.06 -3.92 -16.41
C GLY A 122 8.93 -4.86 -15.21
N ILE A 123 8.15 -4.48 -14.22
CA ILE A 123 7.96 -5.23 -12.97
C ILE A 123 6.61 -5.95 -13.04
N GLU A 124 6.63 -7.27 -12.83
CA GLU A 124 5.42 -8.06 -12.77
C GLU A 124 4.61 -7.72 -11.50
N PRO A 125 3.27 -7.54 -11.61
CA PRO A 125 2.44 -7.32 -10.44
C PRO A 125 2.47 -8.50 -9.45
N PRO A 126 2.38 -8.22 -8.13
CA PRO A 126 2.29 -9.26 -7.12
C PRO A 126 1.00 -10.08 -7.29
N GLY A 127 1.03 -11.38 -6.95
CA GLY A 127 -0.16 -12.25 -6.94
C GLY A 127 -1.25 -11.74 -6.00
N VAL A 128 -2.52 -12.07 -6.25
CA VAL A 128 -3.68 -11.58 -5.45
C VAL A 128 -4.20 -12.62 -4.45
N GLU A 129 -3.83 -13.87 -4.65
CA GLU A 129 -4.32 -15.05 -3.94
C GLU A 129 -4.11 -14.93 -2.43
N ASN A 130 -2.95 -14.42 -2.01
CA ASN A 130 -2.58 -14.31 -0.60
C ASN A 130 -3.44 -13.30 0.18
N LEU A 131 -4.00 -12.29 -0.49
CA LEU A 131 -4.96 -11.33 0.10
C LEU A 131 -6.42 -11.78 -0.03
N SER A 132 -6.77 -12.41 -1.15
CA SER A 132 -8.16 -12.72 -1.49
C SER A 132 -8.85 -13.66 -0.48
N GLN A 133 -8.07 -14.49 0.21
CA GLN A 133 -8.55 -15.46 1.19
C GLN A 133 -9.06 -14.82 2.49
N TYR A 134 -8.74 -13.55 2.77
CA TYR A 134 -9.07 -12.84 4.02
C TYR A 134 -10.20 -11.82 3.85
N ARG A 135 -11.13 -12.06 2.92
CA ARG A 135 -12.29 -11.18 2.73
C ARG A 135 -13.30 -11.42 3.86
N VAL A 136 -13.30 -10.55 4.87
CA VAL A 136 -14.22 -10.58 6.01
C VAL A 136 -15.20 -9.39 5.92
N GLY A 137 -16.44 -9.58 6.37
CA GLY A 137 -17.47 -8.54 6.38
C GLY A 137 -18.30 -8.44 5.09
N ASN A 138 -19.41 -7.68 5.18
CA ASN A 138 -20.39 -7.52 4.09
C ASN A 138 -20.45 -6.10 3.50
N ASP A 139 -19.82 -5.12 4.15
CA ASP A 139 -19.75 -3.74 3.65
C ASP A 139 -18.52 -3.53 2.73
N PRO A 140 -18.43 -2.40 2.00
CA PRO A 140 -17.33 -2.12 1.09
C PRO A 140 -15.93 -2.07 1.72
N TRP A 141 -15.83 -1.80 3.02
CA TRP A 141 -14.58 -1.81 3.78
C TRP A 141 -14.22 -3.21 4.29
N GLY A 142 -15.23 -4.00 4.63
CA GLY A 142 -15.05 -5.27 5.32
C GLY A 142 -14.60 -5.09 6.76
N GLU A 143 -14.35 -6.21 7.43
CA GLU A 143 -13.91 -6.25 8.82
C GLU A 143 -12.37 -6.31 8.92
N ALA A 144 -11.85 -5.86 10.06
CA ALA A 144 -10.45 -6.02 10.38
C ALA A 144 -10.09 -7.51 10.58
N ILE A 145 -8.93 -7.90 10.08
CA ILE A 145 -8.36 -9.23 10.32
C ILE A 145 -7.49 -9.21 11.58
N SER A 146 -7.09 -10.38 12.05
CA SER A 146 -6.15 -10.52 13.16
C SER A 146 -4.71 -10.19 12.75
N GLU A 147 -3.89 -9.79 13.72
CA GLU A 147 -2.44 -9.60 13.51
C GLU A 147 -1.75 -10.89 13.00
N PHE A 148 -2.22 -12.06 13.44
CA PHE A 148 -1.72 -13.35 12.96
C PHE A 148 -1.96 -13.52 11.45
N GLU A 149 -3.15 -13.15 10.96
CA GLU A 149 -3.46 -13.21 9.52
C GLU A 149 -2.64 -12.20 8.72
N LEU A 150 -2.41 -11.01 9.27
CA LEU A 150 -1.50 -10.03 8.66
C LEU A 150 -0.08 -10.60 8.53
N ASP A 151 0.44 -11.27 9.56
CA ASP A 151 1.78 -11.87 9.53
C ASP A 151 1.89 -12.96 8.44
N GLU A 152 0.84 -13.79 8.27
CA GLU A 152 0.81 -14.79 7.21
C GLU A 152 0.79 -14.15 5.81
N ILE A 153 0.05 -13.04 5.63
CA ILE A 153 0.06 -12.27 4.38
C ILE A 153 1.46 -11.73 4.09
N LEU A 154 2.10 -11.08 5.06
CA LEU A 154 3.44 -10.50 4.89
C LEU A 154 4.46 -11.57 4.50
N LYS A 155 4.44 -12.73 5.18
CA LYS A 155 5.30 -13.87 4.84
C LYS A 155 5.06 -14.38 3.42
N ALA A 156 3.81 -14.46 2.99
CA ALA A 156 3.46 -14.95 1.66
C ALA A 156 3.98 -14.05 0.53
N TYR A 157 4.13 -12.75 0.76
CA TYR A 157 4.77 -11.80 -0.15
C TYR A 157 6.29 -11.68 0.02
N GLY A 158 6.91 -12.55 0.84
CA GLY A 158 8.35 -12.52 1.10
C GLY A 158 8.81 -11.30 1.91
N ILE A 159 7.87 -10.64 2.61
CA ILE A 159 8.12 -9.43 3.39
C ILE A 159 8.54 -9.87 4.78
N LYS A 160 9.83 -9.67 5.09
CA LYS A 160 10.37 -9.99 6.41
C LYS A 160 9.88 -8.94 7.40
N GLU A 161 9.45 -9.38 8.58
CA GLU A 161 9.16 -8.48 9.70
C GLU A 161 10.36 -7.54 9.91
N GLY A 162 10.15 -6.24 9.69
CA GLY A 162 10.90 -5.22 10.40
C GLY A 162 10.70 -5.48 11.89
N LYS A 163 11.76 -5.32 12.70
CA LYS A 163 11.61 -5.48 14.16
C LYS A 163 10.55 -4.49 14.64
N ARG A 164 9.33 -4.97 14.90
CA ARG A 164 8.31 -4.22 15.62
C ARG A 164 8.84 -4.09 17.05
N ASN A 165 9.38 -2.90 17.38
CA ASN A 165 9.87 -2.58 18.73
C ASN A 165 8.70 -2.44 19.70
#